data_AF-A0A4Z0M0D1-F1
#
_entry.id   AF-A0A4Z0M0D1-F1
#
_cell.length_a   1.000
_cell.length_b   1.000
_cell.length_c   1.000
_cell.angle_alpha   90.00
_cell.angle_beta   90.00
_cell.angle_gamma   90.00
#
_symmetry.space_group_name_H-M   'P 1'
#
loop_
_entity.id
_entity.type
_entity.pdbx_description
1 polymer ?
#
loop_
_entity_poly.entity_id
_entity_poly.type
_entity_poly.pdbx_seq_one_letter_code
_entity_poly.pdbx_strand_id
1 'polypeptide(L)'
;MQTRNTLLALGLLCAALPASAAVQQHNFTASGPGGITGSGYFTYDDSVVPNGDPVANNGDGPGDIDNTINYAFTLSGGIAGTGVTFTKATCGSAPALFNAPDFTVDINFFNCVNGSFSGNGEDFFTFEFSDGVTSTVSVTFAPGATVAGEPADVPALPFAALGLLAGLLGWTGYRRLKA
;
A
#
# COMPACT_ATOMS: atom_id res chain seq x y z
N MET A 1 -17.01 -23.38 -42.51
CA MET A 1 -15.84 -22.72 -41.87
C MET A 1 -16.32 -21.44 -41.20
N GLN A 2 -16.88 -21.51 -39.99
CA GLN A 2 -17.56 -20.36 -39.36
C GLN A 2 -17.24 -20.22 -37.86
N THR A 3 -16.22 -20.93 -37.39
CA THR A 3 -15.88 -21.08 -35.96
C THR A 3 -14.60 -20.38 -35.53
N ARG A 4 -13.83 -19.77 -36.45
CA ARG A 4 -12.51 -19.19 -36.13
C ARG A 4 -12.51 -17.69 -35.81
N ASN A 5 -13.52 -16.93 -36.25
CA ASN A 5 -13.58 -15.49 -36.01
C ASN A 5 -14.16 -15.11 -34.64
N THR A 6 -14.96 -15.97 -34.01
CA THR A 6 -15.51 -15.77 -32.67
C THR A 6 -14.48 -15.95 -31.56
N LEU A 7 -13.41 -16.73 -31.79
CA LEU A 7 -12.35 -16.97 -30.80
C LEU A 7 -11.41 -15.77 -30.61
N LEU A 8 -11.13 -14.99 -31.66
CA LEU A 8 -10.28 -13.78 -31.53
C LEU A 8 -11.00 -12.63 -30.81
N ALA A 9 -12.32 -12.48 -31.03
CA ALA A 9 -13.12 -11.47 -30.34
C ALA A 9 -13.27 -11.77 -28.83
N LEU A 10 -13.36 -13.06 -28.47
CA LEU A 10 -13.33 -13.49 -27.07
C LEU A 10 -11.95 -13.30 -26.42
N GLY A 11 -10.87 -13.53 -27.16
CA GLY A 11 -9.49 -13.35 -26.67
C GLY A 11 -9.13 -11.90 -26.33
N LEU A 12 -9.60 -10.92 -27.12
CA LEU A 12 -9.42 -9.50 -26.81
C LEU A 12 -10.30 -9.02 -25.65
N LEU A 13 -11.47 -9.63 -25.42
CA LEU A 13 -12.31 -9.31 -24.26
C LEU A 13 -11.71 -9.84 -22.95
N CYS A 14 -11.03 -11.00 -22.95
CA CYS A 14 -10.38 -11.54 -21.75
C CYS A 14 -9.08 -10.81 -21.37
N ALA A 15 -8.39 -10.15 -22.30
CA ALA A 15 -7.17 -9.39 -22.01
C ALA A 15 -7.44 -7.98 -21.43
N ALA A 16 -8.71 -7.56 -21.38
CA ALA A 16 -9.15 -6.27 -20.84
C ALA A 16 -9.68 -6.36 -19.41
N LEU A 17 -9.61 -7.54 -18.77
CA LEU A 17 -9.89 -7.63 -17.35
C LEU A 17 -8.67 -7.07 -16.61
N PRO A 18 -8.86 -6.10 -15.69
CA PRO A 18 -7.77 -5.70 -14.82
C PRO A 18 -7.30 -6.96 -14.08
N ALA A 19 -6.03 -7.30 -14.23
CA ALA A 19 -5.37 -8.22 -13.31
C ALA A 19 -5.31 -7.48 -11.96
N SER A 20 -6.39 -7.57 -11.19
CA SER A 20 -6.47 -6.99 -9.87
C SER A 20 -5.63 -7.84 -8.92
N ALA A 21 -4.35 -7.50 -8.79
CA ALA A 21 -3.67 -7.73 -7.53
C ALA A 21 -4.49 -7.02 -6.44
N ALA A 22 -4.90 -7.75 -5.39
CA ALA A 22 -5.76 -7.21 -4.35
C ALA A 22 -4.93 -6.31 -3.44
N VAL A 23 -4.65 -5.09 -3.90
CA VAL A 23 -4.09 -4.03 -3.07
C VAL A 23 -5.10 -3.74 -1.96
N GLN A 24 -4.65 -3.75 -0.71
CA GLN A 24 -5.44 -3.48 0.49
C GLN A 24 -4.85 -2.33 1.26
N GLN A 25 -5.69 -1.61 1.98
CA GLN A 25 -5.29 -0.55 2.89
C GLN A 25 -5.85 -0.85 4.28
N HIS A 26 -4.96 -0.88 5.26
CA HIS A 26 -5.34 -0.93 6.67
C HIS A 26 -5.23 0.46 7.27
N ASN A 27 -6.28 0.89 7.97
CA ASN A 27 -6.29 2.14 8.72
C ASN A 27 -6.12 1.85 10.20
N PHE A 28 -5.43 2.73 10.92
CA PHE A 28 -5.23 2.64 12.35
C PHE A 28 -5.40 4.01 12.99
N THR A 29 -5.59 4.01 14.31
CA THR A 29 -5.65 5.23 15.11
C THR A 29 -4.51 5.27 16.10
N ALA A 30 -4.25 6.45 16.65
CA ALA A 30 -3.20 6.68 17.62
C ALA A 30 -3.73 7.56 18.76
N SER A 31 -3.27 7.31 19.98
CA SER A 31 -3.59 8.16 21.13
C SER A 31 -2.41 8.24 22.08
N GLY A 32 -2.25 9.38 22.75
CA GLY A 32 -1.15 9.62 23.67
C GLY A 32 -1.46 10.67 24.73
N PRO A 33 -0.52 10.94 25.64
CA PRO A 33 -0.71 11.92 26.71
C PRO A 33 -0.84 13.35 26.17
N GLY A 34 -1.39 14.25 26.99
CA GLY A 34 -1.55 15.66 26.61
C GLY A 34 -2.61 15.91 25.52
N GLY A 35 -3.49 14.94 25.27
CA GLY A 35 -4.53 15.03 24.24
C GLY A 35 -4.00 14.75 22.83
N ILE A 36 -2.88 14.03 22.71
CA ILE A 36 -2.41 13.57 21.41
C ILE A 36 -3.40 12.56 20.85
N THR A 37 -3.81 12.79 19.62
CA THR A 37 -4.61 11.88 18.81
C THR A 37 -3.99 11.75 17.44
N GLY A 38 -4.28 10.65 16.75
CA GLY A 38 -3.81 10.48 15.40
C GLY A 38 -4.53 9.39 14.64
N SER A 39 -4.26 9.37 13.35
CA SER A 39 -4.76 8.35 12.44
C SER A 39 -3.76 8.15 11.32
N GLY A 40 -3.70 6.93 10.82
CA GLY A 40 -2.84 6.61 9.70
C GLY A 40 -3.34 5.42 8.92
N TYR A 41 -2.59 5.10 7.89
CA TYR A 41 -2.81 3.95 7.05
C TYR A 41 -1.49 3.36 6.57
N PHE A 42 -1.54 2.10 6.17
CA PHE A 42 -0.56 1.52 5.28
C PHE A 42 -1.26 0.67 4.22
N THR A 43 -0.64 0.60 3.05
CA THR A 43 -1.14 -0.10 1.87
C THR A 43 -0.19 -1.25 1.56
N TYR A 44 -0.73 -2.41 1.23
CA TYR A 44 0.04 -3.60 0.87
C TYR A 44 -0.69 -4.40 -0.21
N ASP A 45 0.02 -5.32 -0.86
CA ASP A 45 -0.55 -6.22 -1.87
C ASP A 45 -0.79 -7.60 -1.26
N ASP A 46 -2.06 -7.96 -1.03
CA ASP A 46 -2.45 -9.27 -0.46
C ASP A 46 -2.26 -10.44 -1.45
N SER A 47 -1.92 -10.15 -2.71
CA SER A 47 -1.47 -11.20 -3.64
C SER A 47 0.01 -11.56 -3.44
N VAL A 48 0.78 -10.69 -2.80
CA VAL A 48 2.21 -10.90 -2.48
C VAL A 48 2.38 -11.37 -1.04
N VAL A 49 1.62 -10.80 -0.11
CA VAL A 49 1.62 -11.18 1.31
C VAL A 49 0.28 -11.84 1.65
N PRO A 50 0.24 -13.16 1.83
CA PRO A 50 -0.98 -13.84 2.25
C PRO A 50 -1.51 -13.35 3.60
N ASN A 51 -2.82 -13.41 3.77
CA ASN A 51 -3.47 -13.27 5.07
C ASN A 51 -2.83 -14.19 6.13
N GLY A 52 -2.45 -13.62 7.26
CA GLY A 52 -1.73 -14.24 8.36
C GLY A 52 -0.23 -13.97 8.34
N ASP A 53 0.34 -13.55 7.22
CA ASP A 53 1.78 -13.32 7.09
C ASP A 53 2.17 -11.87 7.46
N PRO A 54 3.44 -11.63 7.88
CA PRO A 54 3.96 -10.29 8.09
C PRO A 54 4.04 -9.50 6.78
N VAL A 55 3.60 -8.24 6.80
CA VAL A 55 3.72 -7.31 5.64
C VAL A 55 5.11 -6.68 5.58
N ALA A 56 5.67 -6.37 6.75
CA ALA A 56 7.00 -5.81 6.92
C ALA A 56 7.51 -6.21 8.31
N ASN A 57 8.78 -6.62 8.42
CA ASN A 57 9.28 -7.27 9.62
C ASN A 57 10.69 -6.81 10.04
N ASN A 58 10.88 -5.49 10.15
CA ASN A 58 12.08 -4.83 10.71
C ASN A 58 13.47 -5.24 10.20
N GLY A 59 13.60 -6.13 9.21
CA GLY A 59 14.90 -6.60 8.73
C GLY A 59 15.52 -7.79 9.49
N ASP A 60 14.80 -8.42 10.42
CA ASP A 60 15.33 -9.48 11.29
C ASP A 60 15.23 -10.93 10.73
N GLY A 61 14.84 -11.13 9.47
CA GLY A 61 14.69 -12.43 8.81
C GLY A 61 15.17 -12.50 7.35
N PRO A 62 15.65 -13.68 6.88
CA PRO A 62 15.96 -13.89 5.47
C PRO A 62 14.67 -13.89 4.64
N GLY A 63 14.38 -12.76 3.98
CA GLY A 63 13.10 -12.51 3.29
C GLY A 63 12.48 -11.14 3.58
N ASP A 64 13.12 -10.32 4.42
CA ASP A 64 12.67 -8.98 4.82
C ASP A 64 12.69 -7.93 3.71
N ILE A 65 11.72 -8.05 2.81
CA ILE A 65 11.40 -6.99 1.88
C ILE A 65 10.22 -6.22 2.48
N ASP A 66 10.41 -4.92 2.68
CA ASP A 66 9.31 -4.01 2.94
C ASP A 66 8.31 -4.08 1.77
N ASN A 67 7.26 -4.88 1.93
CA ASN A 67 6.20 -5.06 0.95
C ASN A 67 5.07 -4.05 1.13
N THR A 68 5.24 -3.04 2.00
CA THR A 68 4.31 -1.91 2.04
C THR A 68 4.44 -1.11 0.75
N ILE A 69 3.32 -0.84 0.10
CA ILE A 69 3.28 0.05 -1.08
C ILE A 69 3.48 1.50 -0.62
N ASN A 70 2.76 1.89 0.43
CA ASN A 70 2.82 3.23 1.01
C ASN A 70 2.32 3.21 2.46
N TYR A 71 2.69 4.20 3.25
CA TYR A 71 2.07 4.46 4.54
C TYR A 71 2.21 5.93 4.93
N ALA A 72 1.25 6.40 5.73
CA ALA A 72 1.32 7.70 6.38
C ALA A 72 0.49 7.69 7.67
N PHE A 73 0.92 8.46 8.66
CA PHE A 73 0.14 8.73 9.86
C PHE A 73 0.37 10.16 10.34
N THR A 74 -0.69 10.75 10.87
CA THR A 74 -0.67 12.11 11.39
C THR A 74 -0.99 12.08 12.87
N LEU A 75 -0.15 12.73 13.67
CA LEU A 75 -0.40 13.01 15.08
C LEU A 75 -0.76 14.48 15.26
N SER A 76 -1.73 14.80 16.09
CA SER A 76 -2.20 16.15 16.40
C SER A 76 -2.56 16.27 17.89
N GLY A 77 -2.64 17.51 18.40
CA GLY A 77 -2.82 17.75 19.84
C GLY A 77 -1.52 17.55 20.64
N GLY A 78 -1.55 17.87 21.94
CA GLY A 78 -0.37 17.84 22.81
C GLY A 78 0.86 18.50 22.17
N ILE A 79 2.01 17.81 22.21
CA ILE A 79 3.26 18.31 21.62
C ILE A 79 3.23 18.34 20.08
N ALA A 80 2.32 17.61 19.42
CA ALA A 80 2.14 17.64 17.98
C ALA A 80 1.40 18.89 17.47
N GLY A 81 0.79 19.68 18.37
CA GLY A 81 0.11 20.93 18.03
C GLY A 81 -0.95 20.78 16.93
N THR A 82 -0.79 21.49 15.83
CA THR A 82 -1.73 21.48 14.69
C THR A 82 -1.67 20.22 13.84
N GLY A 83 -0.63 19.40 13.98
CA GLY A 83 -0.45 18.19 13.20
C GLY A 83 0.97 18.01 12.69
N VAL A 84 1.50 16.80 12.82
CA VAL A 84 2.72 16.32 12.14
C VAL A 84 2.40 15.02 11.43
N THR A 85 2.81 14.92 10.17
CA THR A 85 2.58 13.73 9.35
C THR A 85 3.89 13.03 9.08
N PHE A 86 3.97 11.76 9.46
CA PHE A 86 5.04 10.87 9.04
C PHE A 86 4.55 10.05 7.85
N THR A 87 5.41 9.89 6.87
CA THR A 87 5.19 9.11 5.65
C THR A 87 6.29 8.09 5.50
N LYS A 88 6.12 7.16 4.57
CA LYS A 88 7.17 6.21 4.18
C LYS A 88 8.52 6.86 3.85
N ALA A 89 8.52 8.04 3.25
CA ALA A 89 9.75 8.75 2.88
C ALA A 89 10.48 9.41 4.07
N THR A 90 9.77 9.62 5.19
CA THR A 90 10.30 10.28 6.38
C THR A 90 10.65 9.30 7.50
N CYS A 91 10.53 8.00 7.25
CA CYS A 91 10.82 6.95 8.22
C CYS A 91 11.94 6.04 7.69
N GLY A 92 12.54 5.27 8.59
CA GLY A 92 13.67 4.41 8.29
C GLY A 92 13.30 3.14 7.54
N SER A 93 13.98 2.05 7.86
CA SER A 93 13.71 0.71 7.34
C SER A 93 12.25 0.28 7.52
N ALA A 94 11.91 -0.87 6.92
CA ALA A 94 10.57 -1.46 6.92
C ALA A 94 9.88 -1.35 8.29
N PRO A 95 8.59 -0.97 8.35
CA PRO A 95 7.84 -0.98 9.61
C PRO A 95 7.67 -2.42 10.16
N ALA A 96 7.24 -2.56 11.40
CA ALA A 96 6.81 -3.84 11.97
C ALA A 96 5.30 -3.96 11.85
N LEU A 97 4.84 -4.75 10.87
CA LEU A 97 3.42 -4.94 10.57
C LEU A 97 3.12 -6.43 10.48
N PHE A 98 2.55 -6.99 11.55
CA PHE A 98 2.35 -8.43 11.70
C PHE A 98 0.89 -8.84 11.55
N ASN A 99 0.66 -10.01 10.94
CA ASN A 99 -0.66 -10.62 10.74
C ASN A 99 -1.61 -9.76 9.88
N ALA A 100 -1.32 -9.65 8.58
CA ALA A 100 -2.32 -9.16 7.65
C ALA A 100 -3.61 -10.00 7.73
N PRO A 101 -4.81 -9.44 7.48
CA PRO A 101 -5.11 -8.03 7.31
C PRO A 101 -5.45 -7.33 8.63
N ASP A 102 -5.47 -8.01 9.78
CA ASP A 102 -6.05 -7.45 11.01
C ASP A 102 -5.05 -6.67 11.87
N PHE A 103 -3.76 -6.95 11.69
CA PHE A 103 -2.64 -6.29 12.35
C PHE A 103 -2.78 -6.24 13.88
N THR A 104 -3.24 -7.35 14.44
CA THR A 104 -3.55 -7.49 15.87
C THR A 104 -2.34 -7.84 16.74
N VAL A 105 -1.18 -8.13 16.14
CA VAL A 105 0.05 -8.45 16.88
C VAL A 105 0.97 -7.25 17.02
N ASP A 106 1.19 -6.47 15.96
CA ASP A 106 2.01 -5.26 16.03
C ASP A 106 1.75 -4.31 14.85
N ILE A 107 1.83 -3.02 15.15
CA ILE A 107 1.90 -1.90 14.20
C ILE A 107 2.97 -0.95 14.74
N ASN A 108 4.14 -0.90 14.11
CA ASN A 108 5.20 -0.01 14.55
C ASN A 108 6.04 0.61 13.43
N PHE A 109 6.51 1.85 13.65
CA PHE A 109 7.25 2.64 12.68
C PHE A 109 8.56 3.15 13.30
N PHE A 110 9.67 2.98 12.57
CA PHE A 110 11.01 3.20 13.12
C PHE A 110 11.73 4.36 12.44
N ASN A 111 12.57 5.05 13.20
CA ASN A 111 13.44 6.14 12.72
C ASN A 111 12.69 7.21 11.90
N CYS A 112 11.50 7.61 12.36
CA CYS A 112 10.68 8.62 11.71
C CYS A 112 11.14 10.03 12.06
N VAL A 113 11.33 10.90 11.07
CA VAL A 113 11.78 12.28 11.23
C VAL A 113 11.05 13.21 10.25
N ASN A 114 10.34 14.21 10.78
CA ASN A 114 9.74 15.28 9.98
C ASN A 114 9.99 16.65 10.65
N GLY A 115 10.89 17.44 10.08
CA GLY A 115 11.32 18.71 10.66
C GLY A 115 12.05 18.48 11.98
N SER A 116 11.62 19.15 13.06
CA SER A 116 12.15 18.93 14.42
C SER A 116 11.53 17.71 15.11
N PHE A 117 10.42 17.20 14.59
CA PHE A 117 9.73 16.07 15.19
C PHE A 117 10.39 14.76 14.77
N SER A 118 10.52 13.85 15.73
CA SER A 118 10.99 12.50 15.48
C SER A 118 10.16 11.48 16.24
N GLY A 119 10.30 10.23 15.86
CA GLY A 119 9.83 9.15 16.69
C GLY A 119 10.32 7.80 16.25
N ASN A 120 10.21 6.86 17.18
CA ASN A 120 10.72 5.51 17.01
C ASN A 120 9.78 4.50 17.68
N GLY A 121 9.68 3.32 17.08
CA GLY A 121 9.00 2.20 17.70
C GLY A 121 9.78 1.65 18.89
N GLU A 122 9.11 1.47 20.02
CA GLU A 122 9.72 0.94 21.26
C GLU A 122 9.19 -0.46 21.59
N ASP A 123 7.86 -0.59 21.66
CA ASP A 123 7.15 -1.82 21.99
C ASP A 123 6.01 -2.05 20.99
N PHE A 124 5.36 -3.21 21.06
CA PHE A 124 4.18 -3.49 20.24
C PHE A 124 3.14 -2.37 20.35
N PHE A 125 2.68 -1.90 19.19
CA PHE A 125 1.73 -0.78 19.07
C PHE A 125 2.18 0.53 19.72
N THR A 126 3.46 0.71 20.04
CA THR A 126 3.94 1.88 20.78
C THR A 126 5.00 2.64 20.00
N PHE A 127 4.75 3.93 19.84
CA PHE A 127 5.61 4.88 19.14
C PHE A 127 6.05 5.97 20.10
N GLU A 128 7.34 6.03 20.38
CA GLU A 128 7.94 7.14 21.10
C GLU A 128 8.00 8.35 20.17
N PHE A 129 7.33 9.44 20.55
CA PHE A 129 7.21 10.67 19.77
C PHE A 129 7.89 11.83 20.49
N SER A 130 8.75 12.56 19.79
CA SER A 130 9.49 13.70 20.32
C SER A 130 9.32 14.96 19.47
N ASP A 131 9.34 16.11 20.13
CA ASP A 131 9.36 17.44 19.49
C ASP A 131 10.77 17.95 19.15
N GLY A 132 11.80 17.16 19.48
CA GLY A 132 13.20 17.49 19.24
C GLY A 132 13.78 18.55 20.19
N VAL A 133 13.04 18.94 21.23
CA VAL A 133 13.45 19.99 22.19
C VAL A 133 13.63 19.41 23.59
N THR A 134 12.56 18.97 24.22
CA THR A 134 12.59 18.48 25.62
C THR A 134 11.53 17.44 25.94
N SER A 135 10.53 17.26 25.07
CA SER A 135 9.40 16.38 25.37
C SER A 135 9.48 15.13 24.52
N THR A 136 9.37 13.99 25.20
CA THR A 136 9.24 12.68 24.58
C THR A 136 8.08 11.98 25.25
N VAL A 137 7.18 11.43 24.44
CA VAL A 137 5.92 10.82 24.90
C VAL A 137 5.64 9.54 24.14
N SER A 138 5.03 8.57 24.82
CA SER A 138 4.58 7.34 24.17
C SER A 138 3.18 7.54 23.57
N VAL A 139 3.05 7.21 22.29
CA VAL A 139 1.79 7.17 21.54
C VAL A 139 1.46 5.71 21.27
N THR A 140 0.25 5.31 21.60
CA THR A 140 -0.25 3.95 21.36
C THR A 140 -1.10 3.92 20.10
N PHE A 141 -0.75 3.03 19.18
CA PHE A 141 -1.55 2.70 18.02
C PHE A 141 -2.64 1.69 18.37
N ALA A 142 -3.77 1.78 17.67
CA ALA A 142 -4.84 0.81 17.73
C ALA A 142 -5.18 0.38 16.30
N PRO A 143 -5.18 -0.93 16.00
CA PRO A 143 -5.56 -1.44 14.70
C PRO A 143 -7.00 -1.03 14.38
N GLY A 144 -7.25 -0.75 13.11
CA GLY A 144 -8.58 -0.37 12.63
C GLY A 144 -9.09 -1.39 11.62
N ALA A 145 -9.60 -0.87 10.51
CA ALA A 145 -10.23 -1.70 9.48
C ALA A 145 -9.36 -1.79 8.24
N THR A 146 -9.35 -2.98 7.65
CA THR A 146 -8.82 -3.20 6.31
C THR A 146 -9.92 -3.09 5.28
N VAL A 147 -9.64 -2.33 4.23
CA VAL A 147 -10.50 -2.14 3.08
C VAL A 147 -9.72 -2.49 1.82
N ALA A 148 -10.45 -2.83 0.74
CA ALA A 148 -9.85 -2.89 -0.58
C ALA A 148 -9.20 -1.52 -0.86
N GLY A 149 -7.93 -1.55 -1.26
CA GLY A 149 -7.23 -0.36 -1.73
C GLY A 149 -7.86 0.12 -3.05
N GLU A 150 -7.73 1.40 -3.33
CA GLU A 150 -8.15 1.94 -4.61
C GLU A 150 -7.43 1.17 -5.74
N PRO A 151 -8.17 0.66 -6.74
CA PRO A 151 -7.53 0.01 -7.87
C PRO A 151 -6.58 1.00 -8.52
N ALA A 152 -5.32 0.62 -8.69
CA ALA A 152 -4.41 1.41 -9.50
C ALA A 152 -5.03 1.56 -10.89
N ASP A 153 -5.16 2.80 -11.37
CA ASP A 153 -5.59 3.08 -12.73
C ASP A 153 -4.65 2.34 -13.69
N VAL A 154 -5.09 1.20 -14.22
CA VAL A 154 -4.38 0.53 -15.30
C VAL A 154 -4.50 1.45 -16.50
N PRO A 155 -3.40 1.90 -17.13
CA PRO A 155 -3.48 2.71 -18.34
C PRO A 155 -4.21 1.91 -19.42
N ALA A 156 -5.52 2.15 -19.55
CA ALA A 156 -6.28 1.57 -20.62
C ALA A 156 -5.77 2.18 -21.92
N LEU A 157 -5.39 1.34 -22.88
CA LEU A 157 -5.16 1.82 -24.24
C LEU A 157 -6.41 2.60 -24.67
N PRO A 158 -6.28 3.85 -25.15
CA PRO A 158 -7.43 4.57 -25.65
C PRO A 158 -8.07 3.74 -26.77
N PHE A 159 -9.40 3.75 -26.87
CA PHE A 159 -10.15 2.94 -27.85
C PHE A 159 -9.60 3.05 -29.28
N ALA A 160 -9.08 4.23 -29.64
CA ALA A 160 -8.41 4.45 -30.92
C ALA A 160 -7.14 3.59 -31.10
N ALA A 161 -6.30 3.47 -30.07
CA ALA A 161 -5.09 2.64 -30.10
C ALA A 161 -5.42 1.13 -30.13
N LEU A 162 -6.46 0.71 -29.39
CA LEU A 162 -7.01 -0.65 -29.48
C LEU A 162 -7.54 -0.97 -30.89
N GLY A 163 -8.28 -0.04 -31.49
CA GLY A 163 -8.78 -0.16 -32.85
C GLY A 163 -7.65 -0.25 -33.89
N LEU A 164 -6.59 0.54 -33.72
CA LEU A 164 -5.40 0.50 -34.59
C LEU A 164 -4.66 -0.84 -34.46
N LEU A 165 -4.47 -1.34 -33.25
CA LEU A 165 -3.84 -2.63 -32.99
C LEU A 165 -4.66 -3.79 -33.59
N ALA A 166 -5.98 -3.78 -33.39
CA ALA A 166 -6.88 -4.76 -34.00
C ALA A 166 -6.85 -4.70 -35.53
N GLY A 167 -6.80 -3.51 -36.11
CA GLY A 167 -6.64 -3.30 -37.56
C GLY A 167 -5.32 -3.84 -38.11
N LEU A 168 -4.21 -3.60 -37.42
CA LEU A 168 -2.89 -4.11 -37.78
C LEU A 168 -2.80 -5.64 -37.69
N LEU A 169 -3.37 -6.23 -36.63
CA LEU A 169 -3.47 -7.68 -36.48
C LEU A 169 -4.36 -8.30 -37.56
N GLY A 170 -5.50 -7.68 -37.87
CA GLY A 170 -6.38 -8.12 -38.94
C GLY A 170 -5.72 -8.05 -40.32
N TRP A 171 -4.98 -6.98 -40.61
CA TRP A 171 -4.27 -6.80 -41.87
C TRP A 171 -3.12 -7.80 -42.05
N THR A 172 -2.31 -7.99 -41.01
CA THR A 172 -1.20 -8.95 -41.04
C THR A 172 -1.68 -10.40 -41.14
N GLY A 173 -2.76 -10.75 -40.44
CA GLY A 173 -3.43 -12.04 -40.58
C GLY A 173 -4.00 -12.25 -41.99
N TYR A 174 -4.64 -11.23 -42.57
CA TYR A 174 -5.17 -11.28 -43.93
C TYR A 174 -4.06 -11.50 -44.98
N ARG A 175 -2.91 -10.84 -44.82
CA ARG A 175 -1.76 -11.03 -45.73
C ARG A 175 -1.19 -12.44 -45.69
N ARG A 176 -1.19 -13.10 -44.53
CA ARG A 176 -0.71 -14.49 -44.39
C ARG A 176 -1.69 -15.55 -44.93
N LEU A 177 -2.97 -15.22 -45.10
CA LEU A 177 -3.97 -16.13 -45.67
C LEU A 177 -4.06 -16.04 -47.21
N LYS A 178 -3.46 -15.01 -47.81
CA LYS A 178 -3.43 -14.77 -49.26
C LYS A 178 -2.13 -15.20 -49.95
N ALA A 179 -1.10 -15.52 -49.17
CA ALA A 179 0.13 -16.15 -49.63
C ALA A 179 0.01 -17.68 -49.45
#